data_AF-A0A4S5JGK4-F1
#
_entry.id   AF-A0A4S5JGK4-F1
#
_cell.length_a   1.000
_cell.length_b   1.000
_cell.length_c   1.000
_cell.angle_alpha   90.00
_cell.angle_beta   90.00
_cell.angle_gamma   90.00
#
_symmetry.space_group_name_H-M   'P 1'
#
loop_
_entity.id
_entity.type
_entity.pdbx_description
1 polymer ?
#
loop_
_entity_poly.entity_id
_entity_poly.type
_entity_poly.pdbx_seq_one_letter_code
_entity_poly.pdbx_strand_id
1 'polypeptide(L)'
;MLKCHLMAAGAMLLMALPTQADVLSIAEPTYNTPNSETGVLRPTRGMTMQQVEQKFGKAQKQYAAKGTPAITRWQYSQFDVYFENQLVIHSVVQREPAPQ
;
A
#
# COMPACT_ATOMS: atom_id res chain seq x y z
N MET A 1 31.69 69.89 8.47
CA MET A 1 32.36 69.75 7.17
C MET A 1 32.84 68.30 7.01
N LEU A 2 32.46 67.66 5.90
CA LEU A 2 33.30 66.74 5.08
C LEU A 2 33.76 65.42 5.78
N LYS A 3 33.35 64.21 5.38
CA LYS A 3 33.45 63.60 4.04
C LYS A 3 32.43 62.46 3.84
N CYS A 4 32.04 62.29 2.57
CA CYS A 4 31.28 61.18 2.00
C CYS A 4 31.87 59.80 2.28
N HIS A 5 31.03 58.85 2.69
CA HIS A 5 31.18 57.45 2.32
C HIS A 5 29.97 57.05 1.48
N LEU A 6 30.16 57.11 0.15
CA LEU A 6 29.45 56.25 -0.79
C LEU A 6 29.77 54.80 -0.40
N MET A 7 28.79 54.04 0.09
CA MET A 7 28.76 52.59 -0.07
C MET A 7 27.34 52.16 -0.38
N ALA A 8 27.10 51.90 -1.66
CA ALA A 8 25.98 51.11 -2.13
C ALA A 8 26.08 49.72 -1.48
N ALA A 9 25.18 49.39 -0.56
CA ALA A 9 25.07 48.04 0.01
C ALA A 9 23.61 47.62 0.02
N GLY A 10 23.20 47.11 -1.14
CA GLY A 10 22.19 46.07 -1.36
C GLY A 10 20.98 46.05 -0.42
N ALA A 11 19.89 46.67 -0.85
CA ALA A 11 18.55 46.21 -0.50
C ALA A 11 18.32 44.84 -1.17
N MET A 12 18.87 43.77 -0.60
CA MET A 12 18.56 42.39 -1.03
C MET A 12 17.30 41.94 -0.28
N LEU A 13 16.15 42.39 -0.79
CA LEU A 13 14.84 41.91 -0.37
C LEU A 13 14.72 40.44 -0.79
N LEU A 14 14.89 39.50 0.15
CA LEU A 14 14.60 38.08 -0.08
C LEU A 14 13.10 37.93 -0.40
N MET A 15 12.78 37.73 -1.68
CA MET A 15 11.45 37.29 -2.09
C MET A 15 11.28 35.82 -1.68
N ALA A 16 10.60 35.58 -0.57
CA ALA A 16 10.16 34.24 -0.18
C ALA A 16 9.01 33.83 -1.12
N LEU A 17 9.31 33.00 -2.11
CA LEU A 17 8.27 32.38 -2.94
C LEU A 17 7.48 31.40 -2.07
N PRO A 18 6.14 31.47 -2.03
CA PRO A 18 5.35 30.47 -1.32
C PRO A 18 5.47 29.13 -2.04
N THR A 19 5.96 28.11 -1.33
CA THR A 19 5.97 26.73 -1.81
C THR A 19 4.55 26.18 -1.67
N GLN A 20 3.85 25.98 -2.78
CA GLN A 20 2.56 25.28 -2.79
C GLN A 20 2.84 23.78 -2.68
N ALA A 21 2.24 23.10 -1.70
CA ALA A 21 2.26 21.65 -1.60
C ALA A 21 0.94 21.10 -2.13
N ASP A 22 1.01 20.11 -3.00
CA ASP A 22 -0.17 19.46 -3.55
C ASP A 22 -0.75 18.46 -2.54
N VAL A 23 -2.07 18.39 -2.44
CA VAL A 23 -2.77 17.41 -1.58
C VAL A 23 -3.32 16.31 -2.46
N LEU A 24 -2.61 15.18 -2.53
CA LEU A 24 -3.12 13.97 -3.15
C LEU A 24 -4.18 13.33 -2.25
N SER A 25 -5.46 13.55 -2.55
CA SER A 25 -6.55 12.84 -1.90
C SER A 25 -6.61 11.41 -2.45
N ILE A 26 -6.15 10.45 -1.65
CA ILE A 26 -6.35 9.02 -1.93
C ILE A 26 -7.82 8.76 -1.57
N ALA A 27 -8.66 8.51 -2.57
CA ALA A 27 -10.03 8.05 -2.35
C ALA A 27 -10.00 6.93 -1.30
N GLU A 28 -10.83 7.06 -0.26
CA GLU A 28 -10.80 6.16 0.89
C GLU A 28 -10.82 4.70 0.38
N PRO A 29 -9.77 3.91 0.64
CA PRO A 29 -9.79 2.52 0.23
C PRO A 29 -10.89 1.82 1.01
N THR A 30 -12.02 1.54 0.36
CA THR A 30 -13.10 0.76 0.96
C THR A 30 -12.61 -0.67 1.14
N TYR A 31 -12.09 -0.99 2.33
CA TYR A 31 -11.72 -2.36 2.72
C TYR A 31 -12.92 -3.20 3.19
N ASN A 32 -14.14 -2.69 3.02
CA ASN A 32 -15.37 -3.27 3.57
C ASN A 32 -15.96 -4.42 2.74
N THR A 33 -15.18 -5.13 1.92
CA THR A 33 -15.70 -6.32 1.23
C THR A 33 -15.90 -7.45 2.25
N PRO A 34 -17.14 -7.88 2.55
CA PRO A 34 -17.40 -8.91 3.55
C PRO A 34 -16.70 -10.23 3.18
N ASN A 35 -16.25 -10.98 4.18
CA ASN A 35 -15.82 -12.37 4.01
C ASN A 35 -16.98 -13.31 4.37
N SER A 36 -18.03 -13.26 3.56
CA SER A 36 -19.28 -13.99 3.73
C SER A 36 -19.83 -14.37 2.36
N GLU A 37 -20.95 -15.10 2.33
CA GLU A 37 -21.64 -15.50 1.10
C GLU A 37 -22.08 -14.31 0.24
N THR A 38 -22.31 -13.15 0.85
CA THR A 38 -22.64 -11.89 0.17
C THR A 38 -21.42 -11.17 -0.40
N GLY A 39 -20.20 -11.68 -0.17
CA GLY A 39 -18.94 -11.12 -0.63
C GLY A 39 -18.01 -12.18 -1.22
N VAL A 40 -16.71 -11.89 -1.26
CA VAL A 40 -15.71 -12.85 -1.74
C VAL A 40 -15.23 -13.71 -0.56
N LEU A 41 -15.66 -14.96 -0.53
CA LEU A 41 -15.16 -15.96 0.41
C LEU A 41 -13.65 -16.16 0.22
N ARG A 42 -12.91 -16.05 1.31
CA ARG A 42 -11.45 -16.15 1.32
C ARG A 42 -10.96 -16.72 2.66
N PRO A 43 -9.73 -17.25 2.71
CA PRO A 43 -9.15 -17.76 3.95
C PRO A 43 -9.24 -16.76 5.11
N THR A 44 -9.46 -17.28 6.30
CA THR A 44 -9.43 -16.49 7.54
C THR A 44 -8.07 -16.63 8.23
N ARG A 45 -7.73 -15.63 9.04
CA ARG A 45 -6.49 -15.63 9.81
C ARG A 45 -6.33 -16.93 10.62
N GLY A 46 -5.13 -17.49 10.62
CA GLY A 46 -4.79 -18.72 11.34
C GLY A 46 -5.07 -20.03 10.58
N MET A 47 -5.73 -20.02 9.42
CA MET A 47 -5.81 -21.22 8.58
C MET A 47 -4.41 -21.64 8.12
N THR A 48 -4.14 -22.95 8.05
CA THR A 48 -2.88 -23.47 7.50
C THR A 48 -2.89 -23.44 5.98
N MET A 49 -1.71 -23.41 5.34
CA MET A 49 -1.59 -23.57 3.89
C MET A 49 -2.35 -24.81 3.37
N GLN A 50 -2.26 -25.93 4.08
CA GLN A 50 -2.99 -27.15 3.74
C GLN A 50 -4.51 -26.95 3.81
N GLN A 51 -5.03 -26.33 4.87
CA GLN A 51 -6.46 -26.03 5.00
C GLN A 51 -6.95 -25.08 3.90
N VAL A 52 -6.11 -24.11 3.51
CA VAL A 52 -6.41 -23.22 2.39
C VAL A 52 -6.50 -24.00 1.09
N GLU A 53 -5.51 -24.84 0.78
CA GLU A 53 -5.52 -25.66 -0.45
C GLU A 53 -6.70 -26.64 -0.47
N GLN A 54 -7.03 -27.25 0.67
CA GLN A 54 -8.17 -28.16 0.79
C GLN A 54 -9.51 -27.46 0.56
N LYS A 55 -9.68 -26.23 1.07
CA LYS A 55 -10.95 -25.49 1.02
C LYS A 55 -11.12 -24.68 -0.28
N PHE A 56 -10.05 -24.12 -0.82
CA PHE A 56 -10.07 -23.20 -1.96
C PHE A 56 -9.39 -23.76 -3.21
N GLY A 57 -8.79 -24.95 -3.13
CA GLY A 57 -8.01 -25.54 -4.21
C GLY A 57 -6.59 -24.98 -4.29
N LYS A 58 -5.85 -25.44 -5.31
CA LYS A 58 -4.50 -24.96 -5.60
C LYS A 58 -4.54 -23.50 -6.05
N ALA A 59 -3.63 -22.70 -5.51
CA ALA A 59 -3.43 -21.33 -5.95
C ALA A 59 -3.01 -21.29 -7.43
N GLN A 60 -3.45 -20.26 -8.14
CA GLN A 60 -3.06 -20.03 -9.54
C GLN A 60 -1.58 -19.67 -9.65
N LYS A 61 -1.08 -18.92 -8.65
CA LYS A 61 0.32 -18.54 -8.58
C LYS A 61 0.78 -18.47 -7.13
N GLN A 62 1.95 -19.02 -6.87
CA GLN A 62 2.62 -18.92 -5.58
C GLN A 62 3.87 -18.07 -5.76
N TYR A 63 3.98 -17.01 -4.97
CA TYR A 63 5.14 -16.13 -4.96
C TYR A 63 6.10 -16.55 -3.86
N ALA A 64 7.40 -16.54 -4.15
CA ALA A 64 8.43 -16.83 -3.17
C ALA A 64 8.34 -15.89 -1.96
N ALA A 65 8.69 -16.41 -0.79
CA ALA A 65 8.67 -15.65 0.45
C ALA A 65 9.63 -14.45 0.40
N LYS A 66 9.25 -13.33 1.01
CA LYS A 66 10.07 -12.12 1.09
C LYS A 66 10.11 -11.55 2.51
N GLY A 67 11.22 -10.91 2.86
CA GLY A 67 11.39 -10.14 4.09
C GLY A 67 11.74 -10.96 5.34
N THR A 68 11.74 -10.28 6.48
CA THR A 68 11.89 -10.86 7.82
C THR A 68 10.85 -10.20 8.73
N PRO A 69 9.83 -10.92 9.21
CA PRO A 69 9.54 -12.34 8.97
C PRO A 69 9.25 -12.65 7.49
N ALA A 70 9.48 -13.89 7.07
CA ALA A 70 9.29 -14.31 5.69
C ALA A 70 7.80 -14.44 5.36
N ILE A 71 7.32 -13.63 4.41
CA ILE A 71 5.92 -13.62 3.98
C ILE A 71 5.76 -14.23 2.60
N THR A 72 4.96 -15.29 2.50
CA THR A 72 4.59 -15.96 1.25
C THR A 72 3.24 -15.44 0.77
N ARG A 73 3.08 -15.21 -0.53
CA ARG A 73 1.80 -14.83 -1.14
C ARG A 73 1.32 -15.90 -2.11
N TRP A 74 0.09 -16.35 -1.95
CA TRP A 74 -0.61 -17.13 -2.96
C TRP A 74 -1.71 -16.30 -3.60
N GLN A 75 -1.87 -16.45 -4.90
CA GLN A 75 -2.85 -15.75 -5.73
C GLN A 75 -3.93 -16.73 -6.18
N TYR A 76 -5.18 -16.35 -5.93
CA TYR A 76 -6.39 -16.98 -6.44
C TYR A 76 -7.08 -16.03 -7.43
N SER A 77 -8.19 -16.46 -8.05
CA SER A 77 -8.91 -15.67 -9.06
C SER A 77 -9.42 -14.34 -8.53
N GLN A 78 -9.93 -14.31 -7.29
CA GLN A 78 -10.62 -13.15 -6.72
C GLN A 78 -9.91 -12.55 -5.51
N PHE A 79 -8.89 -13.22 -4.98
CA PHE A 79 -8.18 -12.77 -3.80
C PHE A 79 -6.74 -13.26 -3.77
N ASP A 80 -5.93 -12.55 -3.00
CA ASP A 80 -4.60 -12.97 -2.59
C ASP A 80 -4.64 -13.35 -1.11
N VAL A 81 -3.86 -14.36 -0.73
CA VAL A 81 -3.67 -14.77 0.66
C VAL A 81 -2.19 -14.73 1.02
N TYR A 82 -1.91 -14.19 2.20
CA TYR A 82 -0.57 -13.97 2.72
C TYR A 82 -0.35 -14.87 3.92
N PHE A 83 0.80 -15.52 3.94
CA PHE A 83 1.20 -16.44 5.00
C PHE A 83 2.49 -15.99 5.63
N GLU A 84 2.56 -16.12 6.95
CA GLU A 84 3.81 -16.15 7.68
C GLU A 84 4.03 -17.58 8.19
N ASN A 85 5.22 -18.13 7.97
CA ASN A 85 5.50 -19.55 8.13
C ASN A 85 4.55 -20.41 7.28
N GLN A 86 3.43 -20.88 7.86
CA GLN A 86 2.43 -21.72 7.22
C GLN A 86 0.99 -21.26 7.54
N LEU A 87 0.83 -20.12 8.23
CA LEU A 87 -0.46 -19.64 8.73
C LEU A 87 -0.88 -18.39 7.97
N VAL A 88 -2.16 -18.33 7.62
CA VAL A 88 -2.77 -17.14 7.04
C VAL A 88 -2.65 -15.98 8.01
N ILE A 89 -2.01 -14.91 7.57
CA ILE A 89 -1.98 -13.63 8.30
C ILE A 89 -3.00 -12.64 7.72
N HIS A 90 -3.26 -12.71 6.41
CA HIS A 90 -4.20 -11.80 5.75
C HIS A 90 -4.73 -12.34 4.41
N SER A 91 -5.92 -11.89 4.00
CA SER A 91 -6.48 -12.17 2.68
C SER A 91 -7.14 -10.92 2.09
N VAL A 92 -6.74 -10.58 0.86
CA VAL A 92 -7.09 -9.33 0.19
C VAL A 92 -7.87 -9.65 -1.07
N VAL A 93 -9.06 -9.06 -1.24
CA VAL A 93 -9.81 -9.16 -2.50
C VAL A 93 -9.06 -8.37 -3.57
N GLN A 94 -8.87 -8.98 -4.74
CA GLN A 94 -8.23 -8.29 -5.86
C GLN A 94 -9.12 -7.14 -6.32
N ARG A 95 -8.52 -5.95 -6.48
CA ARG A 95 -9.19 -4.83 -7.13
C ARG A 95 -8.98 -4.97 -8.62
N GLU A 96 -9.99 -4.56 -9.39
CA GLU A 96 -9.76 -4.29 -10.80
C GLU A 96 -8.68 -3.19 -10.92
N PRO A 97 -7.74 -3.31 -11.86
CA PRO A 97 -6.83 -2.23 -12.17
C PRO A 97 -7.65 -0.96 -12.45
N ALA A 98 -7.30 0.16 -11.82
CA ALA A 98 -7.93 1.42 -12.17
C ALA A 98 -7.73 1.69 -13.67
N PRO A 99 -8.75 2.14 -14.41
CA PRO A 99 -8.55 2.60 -15.77
C PRO A 99 -7.47 3.70 -15.76
N GLN A 100 -6.47 3.53 -16.62
CA GLN A 100 -5.35 4.47 -16.78
C GLN A 100 -5.78 5.74 -17.51
#